data_AF-A0A831PV25-F1
#
_entry.id   AF-A0A831PV25-F1
#
_cell.length_a   1.000
_cell.length_b   1.000
_cell.length_c   1.000
_cell.angle_alpha   90.00
_cell.angle_beta   90.00
_cell.angle_gamma   90.00
#
_symmetry.space_group_name_H-M   'P 1'
#
loop_
_entity.id
_entity.type
_entity.pdbx_description
1 polymer ?
#
loop_
_entity_poly.entity_id
_entity_poly.type
_entity_poly.pdbx_seq_one_letter_code
_entity_poly.pdbx_strand_id
1 'polypeptide(L)'
;YFNDQMSMTQAMEAGSKPLRGFMLAQTRESDLQLFTNLSGKEDGYTSVDEIPMHIVVPSFITSELKTAFQIGFLIFIPFLIIDLVVASVLMSMGMMMLSPMIVSLPFKLMLFVLVDGWALVIGTLASSFYTGGGVVTP
;
A
#
# COMPACT_ATOMS: atom_id res chain seq x y z
N TYR A 1 -12.14 -21.77 20.40
CA TYR A 1 -11.28 -21.32 21.52
C TYR A 1 -12.11 -20.94 22.74
N PHE A 2 -12.99 -19.92 22.70
CA PHE A 2 -13.78 -19.50 23.89
C PHE A 2 -14.69 -20.55 24.52
N ASN A 3 -15.08 -21.58 23.76
CA ASN A 3 -15.87 -22.71 24.27
C ASN A 3 -14.99 -23.95 24.58
N ASP A 4 -13.67 -23.80 24.69
CA ASP A 4 -12.67 -24.88 24.87
C ASP A 4 -12.70 -26.00 23.81
N GLN A 5 -13.39 -25.77 22.68
CA GLN A 5 -13.55 -26.74 21.59
C GLN A 5 -12.29 -26.98 20.75
N MET A 6 -11.24 -26.17 20.93
CA MET A 6 -9.99 -26.26 20.15
C MET A 6 -8.80 -25.82 20.99
N SER A 7 -7.67 -26.52 20.85
CA SER A 7 -6.41 -26.08 21.47
C SER A 7 -5.91 -24.78 20.84
N MET A 8 -5.05 -24.05 21.56
CA MET A 8 -4.42 -22.82 21.05
C MET A 8 -3.71 -23.06 19.71
N THR A 9 -3.00 -24.18 19.57
CA THR A 9 -2.30 -24.56 18.34
C THR A 9 -3.26 -24.76 17.17
N GLN A 10 -4.37 -25.48 17.40
CA GLN A 10 -5.40 -25.70 16.37
C GLN A 10 -6.11 -24.40 15.98
N ALA A 11 -6.36 -23.53 16.96
CA ALA A 11 -6.97 -22.22 16.73
C ALA A 11 -6.05 -21.30 15.92
N MET A 12 -4.74 -21.28 16.22
CA MET A 12 -3.74 -20.54 15.44
C MET A 12 -3.62 -21.07 14.02
N GLU A 13 -3.60 -22.40 13.84
CA GLU A 13 -3.51 -22.99 12.51
C GLU A 13 -4.75 -22.66 11.67
N ALA A 14 -5.95 -22.79 12.24
CA ALA A 14 -7.20 -22.41 11.58
C ALA A 14 -7.27 -20.91 11.28
N GLY A 15 -6.84 -20.05 12.21
CA GLY A 15 -6.81 -18.59 12.02
C GLY A 15 -5.76 -18.12 11.01
N SER A 16 -4.67 -18.86 10.85
CA SER A 16 -3.60 -18.51 9.90
C SER A 16 -4.02 -18.69 8.43
N LYS A 17 -4.98 -19.58 8.14
CA LYS A 17 -5.46 -19.87 6.78
C LYS A 17 -6.12 -18.66 6.09
N PRO A 18 -7.15 -18.01 6.66
CA PRO A 18 -7.75 -16.83 6.02
C PRO A 18 -6.76 -15.66 5.91
N LEU A 19 -5.88 -15.49 6.90
CA LEU A 19 -4.84 -14.46 6.85
C LEU A 19 -3.85 -14.72 5.71
N ARG A 20 -3.44 -15.99 5.52
CA ARG A 20 -2.57 -16.39 4.40
C ARG A 20 -3.24 -16.13 3.05
N GLY A 21 -4.50 -16.55 2.91
CA GLY A 21 -5.28 -16.31 1.68
C GLY A 21 -5.37 -14.81 1.35
N PHE A 22 -5.62 -13.97 2.35
CA PHE A 22 -5.61 -12.52 2.18
C PHE A 22 -4.25 -11.98 1.72
N MET A 23 -3.15 -12.37 2.37
CA MET A 23 -1.81 -11.91 2.00
C MET A 23 -1.43 -12.35 0.59
N LEU A 24 -1.73 -13.60 0.22
CA LEU A 24 -1.46 -14.11 -1.13
C LEU A 24 -2.27 -13.38 -2.20
N ALA A 25 -3.53 -13.00 -1.90
CA ALA A 25 -4.36 -12.25 -2.83
C ALA A 25 -3.83 -10.83 -3.14
N GLN A 26 -3.05 -10.25 -2.24
CA GLN A 26 -2.46 -8.91 -2.40
C GLN A 26 -0.98 -8.95 -2.83
N THR A 27 -0.32 -10.10 -2.67
CA THR A 27 1.09 -10.26 -3.01
C THR A 27 1.25 -10.41 -4.52
N ARG A 28 2.10 -9.59 -5.14
CA ARG A 28 2.44 -9.75 -6.55
C ARG A 28 3.24 -11.03 -6.78
N GLU A 29 2.94 -11.74 -7.87
CA GLU A 29 3.63 -12.97 -8.25
C GLU A 29 5.15 -12.80 -8.35
N SER A 30 5.63 -11.66 -8.86
CA SER A 30 7.06 -11.35 -8.96
C SER A 30 7.75 -11.28 -7.60
N ASP A 31 7.06 -10.70 -6.60
CA ASP A 31 7.61 -10.54 -5.25
C ASP A 31 7.57 -11.89 -4.52
N LEU A 32 6.53 -12.69 -4.75
CA LEU A 32 6.44 -14.05 -4.23
C LEU A 32 7.52 -14.98 -4.81
N GLN A 33 7.77 -14.91 -6.11
CA GLN A 33 8.84 -15.67 -6.79
C GLN A 33 10.21 -15.27 -6.27
N LEU A 34 10.47 -13.97 -6.08
CA LEU A 34 11.74 -13.48 -5.53
C LEU A 34 12.05 -14.13 -4.18
N PHE A 35 11.13 -14.08 -3.23
CA PHE A 35 11.37 -14.66 -1.90
C PHE A 35 11.36 -16.19 -1.91
N THR A 36 10.63 -16.81 -2.84
CA THR A 36 10.69 -18.27 -3.04
C THR A 36 12.08 -18.70 -3.51
N ASN A 37 12.67 -17.98 -4.48
CA ASN A 37 14.03 -18.23 -4.95
C ASN A 37 15.06 -17.97 -3.85
N LEU A 38 14.91 -16.89 -3.08
CA LEU A 38 15.77 -16.59 -1.94
C LEU A 38 15.70 -17.65 -0.82
N SER A 39 14.58 -18.36 -0.71
CA SER A 39 14.44 -19.47 0.24
C SER A 39 15.15 -20.76 -0.19
N GLY A 40 15.78 -20.77 -1.38
CA GLY A 40 16.48 -21.92 -1.94
C GLY A 40 15.57 -22.94 -2.63
N LYS A 41 14.33 -22.56 -2.95
CA LYS A 41 13.36 -23.43 -3.62
C LYS A 41 13.05 -22.92 -5.03
N GLU A 42 14.05 -22.99 -5.90
CA GLU A 42 13.99 -22.50 -7.29
C GLU A 42 12.93 -23.21 -8.14
N ASP A 43 12.62 -24.47 -7.83
CA ASP A 43 11.55 -25.25 -8.48
C ASP A 43 10.13 -24.78 -8.10
N GLY A 44 10.02 -23.81 -7.18
CA GLY A 44 8.74 -23.28 -6.72
C GLY A 44 7.95 -24.23 -5.81
N TYR A 45 6.66 -23.93 -5.63
CA TYR A 45 5.71 -24.76 -4.91
C TYR A 45 4.62 -25.24 -5.88
N THR A 46 4.11 -26.46 -5.69
CA THR A 46 3.09 -27.06 -6.58
C THR A 46 1.76 -26.32 -6.49
N SER A 47 1.46 -25.76 -5.31
CA SER A 47 0.31 -24.91 -5.06
C SER A 47 0.73 -23.68 -4.23
N VAL A 48 0.04 -22.57 -4.45
CA VAL A 48 0.21 -21.33 -3.68
C VAL A 48 -0.10 -21.55 -2.19
N ASP A 49 -0.96 -22.53 -1.87
CA ASP A 49 -1.32 -22.89 -0.50
C ASP A 49 -0.20 -23.58 0.29
N GLU A 50 0.76 -24.19 -0.42
CA GLU A 50 1.92 -24.89 0.17
C GLU A 50 3.02 -23.92 0.59
N ILE A 51 2.93 -22.65 0.19
CA ILE A 51 3.97 -21.65 0.48
C ILE A 51 3.98 -21.35 1.99
N PRO A 52 5.13 -21.56 2.67
CA PRO A 52 5.25 -21.32 4.09
C PRO A 52 5.03 -19.84 4.45
N MET A 53 4.49 -19.61 5.64
CA MET A 53 4.20 -18.26 6.14
C MET A 53 5.44 -17.36 6.21
N HIS A 54 6.62 -17.93 6.45
CA HIS A 54 7.89 -17.17 6.49
C HIS A 54 8.34 -16.64 5.11
N ILE A 55 7.75 -17.11 4.02
CA ILE A 55 7.94 -16.57 2.66
C ILE A 55 6.80 -15.60 2.32
N VAL A 56 5.54 -16.01 2.60
CA VAL A 56 4.36 -15.17 2.29
C VAL A 56 4.42 -13.81 2.98
N VAL A 57 4.79 -13.76 4.25
CA VAL A 57 4.83 -12.50 5.03
C VAL A 57 5.81 -11.47 4.45
N PRO A 58 7.12 -11.78 4.23
CA PRO A 58 8.03 -10.79 3.66
C PRO A 58 7.71 -10.44 2.19
N SER A 59 7.18 -11.38 1.40
CA SER A 59 6.68 -11.08 0.04
C SER A 59 5.54 -10.07 0.07
N PHE A 60 4.54 -10.30 0.93
CA PHE A 60 3.39 -9.41 1.11
C PHE A 60 3.84 -8.01 1.54
N ILE A 61 4.68 -7.91 2.58
CA ILE A 61 5.18 -6.61 3.07
C ILE A 61 5.91 -5.84 1.97
N THR A 62 6.75 -6.51 1.19
CA THR A 62 7.49 -5.87 0.08
C THR A 62 6.54 -5.37 -1.01
N SER A 63 5.52 -6.18 -1.35
CA SER A 63 4.51 -5.82 -2.33
C SER A 63 3.67 -4.63 -1.89
N GLU A 64 3.23 -4.62 -0.63
CA GLU A 64 2.47 -3.52 -0.03
C GLU A 64 3.30 -2.24 0.07
N LEU A 65 4.58 -2.33 0.44
CA LEU A 65 5.47 -1.16 0.45
C LEU A 65 5.57 -0.54 -0.93
N LYS A 66 5.73 -1.36 -1.98
CA LYS A 66 5.77 -0.87 -3.37
C LYS A 66 4.46 -0.17 -3.75
N THR A 67 3.32 -0.77 -3.43
CA THR A 67 2.00 -0.17 -3.67
C THR A 67 1.81 1.13 -2.88
N ALA A 68 2.21 1.17 -1.61
CA ALA A 68 2.16 2.36 -0.76
C ALA A 68 3.04 3.50 -1.30
N PHE A 69 4.25 3.20 -1.79
CA PHE A 69 5.11 4.19 -2.43
C PHE A 69 4.50 4.73 -3.72
N GLN A 70 3.86 3.89 -4.53
CA GLN A 70 3.18 4.32 -5.75
C GLN A 70 2.01 5.27 -5.44
N ILE A 71 1.15 4.89 -4.49
CA ILE A 71 0.03 5.73 -4.04
C ILE A 71 0.54 7.05 -3.45
N GLY A 72 1.52 6.98 -2.55
CA GLY A 72 2.14 8.16 -1.93
C GLY A 72 2.76 9.10 -2.97
N PHE A 73 3.44 8.56 -3.97
CA PHE A 73 4.01 9.35 -5.06
C PHE A 73 2.92 10.06 -5.89
N LEU A 74 1.85 9.36 -6.27
CA LEU A 74 0.74 9.94 -7.02
C LEU A 74 0.04 11.07 -6.24
N ILE A 75 -0.18 10.88 -4.94
CA ILE A 75 -0.75 11.92 -4.05
C ILE A 75 0.21 13.11 -3.92
N PHE A 76 1.53 12.89 -3.98
CA PHE A 76 2.53 13.94 -3.80
C PHE A 76 2.67 14.86 -5.02
N ILE A 77 2.48 14.34 -6.25
CA ILE A 77 2.60 15.10 -7.51
C ILE A 77 1.85 16.47 -7.50
N PRO A 78 0.55 16.56 -7.20
CA PRO A 78 -0.17 17.83 -7.23
C PRO A 78 0.41 18.86 -6.26
N PHE A 79 0.86 18.42 -5.08
CA PHE A 79 1.48 19.32 -4.09
C PHE A 79 2.86 19.82 -4.54
N LEU A 80 3.63 18.95 -5.20
CA LEU A 80 4.92 19.32 -5.77
C LEU A 80 4.75 20.36 -6.89
N ILE A 81 3.71 20.24 -7.73
CA ILE A 81 3.40 21.23 -8.76
C ILE A 81 3.13 22.61 -8.12
N ILE A 82 2.34 22.65 -7.03
CA ILE A 82 2.08 23.90 -6.30
C ILE A 82 3.40 24.50 -5.78
N ASP A 83 4.28 23.70 -5.19
CA ASP A 83 5.57 24.19 -4.69
C ASP A 83 6.43 24.79 -5.79
N LEU A 84 6.56 24.11 -6.93
CA LEU A 84 7.35 24.59 -8.07
C LEU A 84 6.78 25.88 -8.66
N VAL A 85 5.45 25.96 -8.83
CA VAL A 85 4.79 27.16 -9.35
C VAL A 85 4.97 28.34 -8.40
N VAL A 86 4.69 28.15 -7.10
CA VAL A 86 4.87 29.21 -6.09
C VAL A 86 6.31 29.69 -6.02
N ALA A 87 7.29 28.77 -6.04
CA ALA A 87 8.70 29.13 -6.06
C ALA A 87 9.07 29.96 -7.30
N SER A 88 8.61 29.56 -8.49
CA SER A 88 8.88 30.31 -9.74
C SER A 88 8.30 31.72 -9.73
N VAL A 89 7.08 31.90 -9.20
CA VAL A 89 6.42 33.22 -9.10
C VAL A 89 7.16 34.11 -8.09
N LEU A 90 7.52 33.60 -6.92
CA LEU A 90 8.27 34.36 -5.92
C LEU A 90 9.65 34.80 -6.43
N MET A 91 10.35 33.91 -7.13
CA MET A 91 11.63 34.23 -7.78
C MET A 91 11.45 35.31 -8.86
N SER A 92 10.38 35.22 -9.65
CA SER A 92 10.05 36.24 -10.67
C SER A 92 9.71 37.62 -10.09
N MET A 93 9.20 37.67 -8.85
CA MET A 93 8.92 38.93 -8.14
C MET A 93 10.15 39.52 -7.44
N GLY A 94 11.31 38.86 -7.49
CA GLY A 94 12.53 39.29 -6.80
C GLY A 94 12.51 39.02 -5.28
N MET A 95 11.55 38.26 -4.78
CA MET A 95 11.41 37.95 -3.35
C MET A 95 12.21 36.69 -2.99
N MET A 96 13.54 36.81 -2.93
CA MET A 96 14.42 35.68 -2.57
C MET A 96 14.44 35.35 -1.07
N MET A 97 14.01 36.26 -0.19
CA MET A 97 14.04 36.06 1.25
C MET A 97 12.81 35.37 1.83
N LEU A 98 11.71 35.31 1.08
CA LEU A 98 10.52 34.59 1.51
C LEU A 98 10.63 33.13 1.11
N SER A 99 10.48 32.23 2.07
CA SER A 99 10.48 30.80 1.82
C SER A 99 9.26 30.40 0.99
N PRO A 100 9.43 29.81 -0.20
CA PRO A 100 8.31 29.33 -1.01
C PRO A 100 7.42 28.32 -0.29
N MET A 101 7.98 27.56 0.66
CA MET A 101 7.23 26.56 1.43
C MET A 101 6.13 27.16 2.31
N ILE A 102 6.40 28.32 2.93
CA ILE A 102 5.42 28.98 3.81
C ILE A 102 4.27 29.54 2.96
N VAL A 103 4.61 30.09 1.79
CA VAL A 103 3.62 30.66 0.86
C VAL A 103 2.80 29.57 0.19
N SER A 104 3.38 28.42 -0.14
CA SER A 104 2.67 27.31 -0.81
C SER A 104 1.74 26.53 0.13
N LEU A 105 2.03 26.48 1.43
CA LEU A 105 1.24 25.76 2.44
C LEU A 105 -0.27 26.05 2.38
N PRO A 106 -0.76 27.31 2.44
CA PRO A 106 -2.21 27.59 2.37
C PRO A 106 -2.84 27.12 1.05
N PHE A 107 -2.13 27.20 -0.08
CA PHE A 107 -2.64 26.71 -1.37
C PHE A 107 -2.77 25.19 -1.40
N LYS A 108 -1.81 24.47 -0.81
CA LYS A 108 -1.89 23.01 -0.67
C LYS A 108 -3.09 22.59 0.18
N LEU A 109 -3.26 23.25 1.33
CA LEU A 109 -4.39 22.97 2.23
C LEU A 109 -5.73 23.30 1.55
N MET A 110 -5.79 24.42 0.83
CA MET A 110 -6.97 24.79 0.06
C MET A 110 -7.29 23.73 -1.00
N LEU A 111 -6.31 23.34 -1.83
CA LEU A 111 -6.51 22.30 -2.84
C LEU A 111 -6.97 20.99 -2.19
N PHE A 112 -6.32 20.57 -1.11
CA PHE A 112 -6.65 19.32 -0.42
C PHE A 112 -8.09 19.31 0.13
N VAL A 113 -8.57 20.43 0.67
CA VAL A 113 -9.96 20.54 1.14
C VAL A 113 -10.94 20.63 -0.03
N LEU A 114 -10.63 21.39 -1.08
CA LEU A 114 -11.51 21.58 -2.24
C LEU A 114 -11.81 20.29 -3.01
N VAL A 115 -10.85 19.38 -3.07
CA VAL A 115 -11.01 18.10 -3.76
C VAL A 115 -11.58 16.98 -2.86
N ASP A 116 -11.94 17.32 -1.62
CA ASP A 116 -12.25 16.33 -0.59
C ASP A 116 -11.14 15.26 -0.45
N GLY A 117 -9.92 15.75 -0.22
CA GLY A 117 -8.71 14.94 -0.23
C GLY A 117 -8.73 13.77 0.76
N TRP A 118 -9.45 13.89 1.88
CA TRP A 118 -9.63 12.79 2.82
C TRP A 118 -10.42 11.63 2.21
N ALA A 119 -11.54 11.92 1.53
CA ALA A 119 -12.33 10.90 0.86
C ALA A 119 -11.54 10.24 -0.30
N LEU A 120 -10.76 11.03 -1.05
CA LEU A 120 -9.89 10.49 -2.10
C LEU A 120 -8.78 9.57 -1.56
N VAL A 121 -8.10 9.96 -0.48
CA VAL A 121 -7.03 9.16 0.11
C VAL A 121 -7.59 7.88 0.73
N ILE A 122 -8.67 7.98 1.51
CA ILE A 122 -9.30 6.80 2.13
C ILE A 122 -9.92 5.89 1.06
N GLY A 123 -10.55 6.47 0.04
CA GLY A 123 -11.15 5.73 -1.08
C GLY A 123 -10.11 4.97 -1.89
N THR A 124 -8.98 5.59 -2.23
CA THR A 124 -7.89 4.93 -2.96
C THR A 124 -7.29 3.78 -2.15
N LEU A 125 -7.05 3.96 -0.85
CA LEU A 125 -6.59 2.90 0.04
C LEU A 125 -7.61 1.76 0.16
N ALA A 126 -8.88 2.07 0.39
CA ALA A 126 -9.94 1.05 0.49
C ALA A 126 -10.09 0.25 -0.81
N SER A 127 -10.05 0.94 -1.96
CA SER A 127 -10.12 0.28 -3.27
C SER A 127 -8.92 -0.62 -3.54
N SER A 128 -7.72 -0.24 -3.08
CA SER A 128 -6.49 -1.02 -3.26
C SER A 128 -6.58 -2.42 -2.64
N PHE A 129 -7.24 -2.56 -1.48
CA PHE A 129 -7.42 -3.85 -0.82
C PHE A 129 -8.62 -4.64 -1.35
N TYR A 130 -9.66 -3.98 -1.85
CA TYR A 130 -10.92 -4.64 -2.21
C TYR A 130 -10.89 -5.34 -3.58
N THR A 131 -9.95 -4.99 -4.47
CA THR A 131 -9.85 -5.59 -5.82
C THR A 131 -9.26 -7.01 -5.89
N GLY A 132 -8.93 -7.63 -4.75
CA GLY A 132 -8.30 -8.97 -4.68
C GLY A 132 -9.21 -10.16 -4.40
N GLY A 133 -10.55 -10.02 -4.36
CA GLY A 133 -11.44 -11.10 -3.91
C GLY A 133 -12.70 -11.28 -4.75
N GLY A 134 -12.66 -12.24 -5.69
CA GLY A 134 -13.81 -13.07 -6.06
C GLY A 134 -14.96 -12.41 -6.83
N VAL A 135 -15.14 -12.86 -8.06
CA VAL A 135 -16.37 -12.83 -8.86
C VAL A 135 -17.64 -12.70 -8.01
N VAL A 136 -18.30 -11.54 -8.10
CA VAL A 136 -19.73 -11.43 -7.78
C VAL A 136 -20.47 -12.12 -8.92
N THR A 137 -20.78 -13.41 -8.77
CA THR A 137 -21.88 -14.00 -9.53
C THR A 137 -23.19 -13.66 -8.79
N PRO A 138 -24.25 -13.30 -9.52
CA PRO A 138 -25.56 -13.00 -8.96
C PRO A 138 -26.22 -14.21 -8.27
#